data_AF-A0A2D6IQJ7-F1
#
_entry.id   AF-A0A2D6IQJ7-F1
#
_cell.length_a   1.000
_cell.length_b   1.000
_cell.length_c   1.000
_cell.angle_alpha   90.00
_cell.angle_beta   90.00
_cell.angle_gamma   90.00
#
_symmetry.space_group_name_H-M   'P 1'
#
loop_
_entity.id
_entity.type
_entity.pdbx_description
1 polymer ?
#
loop_
_entity_poly.entity_id
_entity_poly.type
_entity_poly.pdbx_seq_one_letter_code
_entity_poly.pdbx_strand_id
1 'polypeptide(L)'
;MIEGNTATRKSEAQSKSGEVLGHLVNGAVVSFNEPTLDVFNPAQGTVIRQLEVGRKSAVEAVISAAEKALPDWRKTPAIRRARIMFKFKELLEKNSGKVCELIGQEHGKIVHDAKGELQRGIENVEFACGAPELLKGEYSKEIGTSIDCWSEFPPVGIVAGITPFNFPVMIPLWMYPLAIVCGNCFVLKPSEKDPTSTMFIAELLYEAGLPEGVLNIV
;
A
#
# COMPACT_ATOMS: atom_id res chain seq x y z
N MET A 1 18.72 18.85 -24.49
CA MET A 1 19.03 19.30 -23.12
C MET A 1 17.76 19.19 -22.29
N ILE A 2 17.53 18.03 -21.67
CA ILE A 2 16.68 17.86 -20.48
C ILE A 2 17.41 16.79 -19.69
N GLU A 3 17.92 17.17 -18.52
CA GLU A 3 18.76 16.35 -17.65
C GLU A 3 17.96 15.21 -17.01
N GLY A 4 18.55 14.02 -17.02
CA GLY A 4 17.99 12.82 -16.41
C GLY A 4 18.06 12.91 -14.89
N ASN A 5 16.90 12.91 -14.24
CA ASN A 5 16.82 12.82 -12.78
C ASN A 5 16.97 11.34 -12.39
N THR A 6 18.21 10.93 -12.10
CA THR A 6 18.53 9.59 -11.57
C THR A 6 18.03 9.45 -10.13
N ALA A 7 16.98 8.65 -9.94
CA ALA A 7 16.56 8.18 -8.63
C ALA A 7 17.72 7.39 -7.98
N THR A 8 18.17 7.84 -6.81
CA THR A 8 19.31 7.21 -6.12
C THR A 8 18.77 6.14 -5.17
N ARG A 9 19.01 4.85 -5.47
CA ARG A 9 18.68 3.73 -4.59
C ARG A 9 19.73 3.66 -3.47
N LYS A 10 19.37 3.95 -2.23
CA LYS A 10 20.28 3.83 -1.07
C LYS A 10 20.14 2.43 -0.43
N SER A 11 21.28 1.76 -0.25
CA SER A 11 21.40 0.46 0.40
C SER A 11 21.26 0.55 1.92
N GLU A 12 20.69 -0.50 2.50
CA GLU A 12 20.55 -0.76 3.94
C GLU A 12 21.91 -0.71 4.67
N ALA A 13 22.14 0.36 5.45
CA ALA A 13 22.92 0.35 6.70
C ALA A 13 23.28 1.80 7.13
N GLN A 14 22.35 2.51 7.79
CA GLN A 14 22.63 3.52 8.83
C GLN A 14 21.32 4.14 9.34
N SER A 15 20.71 3.48 10.34
CA SER A 15 19.65 4.10 11.15
C SER A 15 20.28 5.15 12.06
N LYS A 16 20.16 6.42 11.69
CA LYS A 16 20.36 7.59 12.56
C LYS A 16 19.06 8.40 12.54
N SER A 17 18.62 8.83 13.72
CA SER A 17 17.63 9.89 13.90
C SER A 17 17.95 11.07 12.97
N GLY A 18 17.05 11.37 12.02
CA GLY A 18 17.24 12.42 11.02
C GLY A 18 16.83 12.09 9.58
N GLU A 19 16.31 10.90 9.29
CA GLU A 19 15.85 10.56 7.94
C GLU A 19 14.46 11.14 7.65
N VAL A 20 14.39 12.02 6.65
CA VAL A 20 13.13 12.55 6.11
C VAL A 20 12.40 11.43 5.38
N LEU A 21 11.17 11.14 5.79
CA LEU A 21 10.29 10.22 5.11
C LEU A 21 9.74 10.89 3.84
N GLY A 22 10.05 10.29 2.69
CA GLY A 22 9.51 10.71 1.40
C GLY A 22 8.24 9.94 1.02
N HIS A 23 7.94 9.96 -0.28
CA HIS A 23 6.75 9.34 -0.87
C HIS A 23 7.12 8.04 -1.60
N LEU A 24 6.24 7.04 -1.60
CA LEU A 24 6.47 5.79 -2.33
C LEU A 24 5.98 5.94 -3.77
N VAL A 25 6.93 6.08 -4.71
CA VAL A 25 6.66 6.24 -6.13
C VAL A 25 7.32 5.09 -6.88
N ASN A 26 6.53 4.29 -7.61
CA ASN A 26 7.05 3.22 -8.45
C ASN A 26 7.99 2.25 -7.71
N GLY A 27 7.62 1.82 -6.50
CA GLY A 27 8.40 0.89 -5.69
C GLY A 27 9.62 1.47 -4.98
N ALA A 28 9.86 2.79 -5.05
CA ALA A 28 10.97 3.46 -4.36
C ALA A 28 10.49 4.67 -3.55
N VAL A 29 11.16 4.93 -2.42
CA VAL A 29 10.95 6.16 -1.66
C VAL A 29 11.67 7.32 -2.36
N VAL A 30 10.93 8.36 -2.70
CA VAL A 30 11.40 9.54 -3.44
C VAL A 30 11.09 10.80 -2.64
N SER A 31 12.01 11.76 -2.66
CA SER A 31 11.81 13.10 -2.13
C SER A 31 11.75 14.12 -3.27
N PHE A 32 10.94 15.16 -3.08
CA PHE A 32 10.69 16.25 -4.00
C PHE A 32 11.29 17.59 -3.53
N ASN A 33 12.09 17.57 -2.46
CA ASN A 33 12.65 18.74 -1.78
C ASN A 33 11.59 19.74 -1.33
N GLU A 34 10.47 19.23 -0.85
CA GLU A 34 9.38 20.04 -0.29
C GLU A 34 9.58 20.27 1.22
N PRO A 35 8.89 21.26 1.84
CA PRO A 35 8.93 21.44 3.28
C PRO A 35 8.54 20.16 4.03
N THR A 36 9.04 20.01 5.24
CA THR A 36 8.75 18.84 6.09
C THR A 36 7.79 19.18 7.23
N LEU A 37 7.15 18.14 7.78
CA LEU A 37 6.36 18.15 9.00
C LEU A 37 7.03 17.29 10.07
N ASP A 38 6.92 17.72 11.31
CA ASP A 38 7.35 16.92 12.46
C ASP A 38 6.41 15.74 12.67
N VAL A 39 6.98 14.54 12.78
CA VAL A 39 6.29 13.34 13.25
C VAL A 39 6.71 13.07 14.68
N PHE A 40 5.74 13.02 15.58
CA PHE A 40 5.98 12.96 17.03
C PHE A 40 5.85 11.54 17.57
N ASN A 41 6.61 11.24 18.62
CA ASN A 41 6.24 10.20 19.56
C ASN A 41 5.29 10.79 20.60
N PRO A 42 3.99 10.43 20.59
CA PRO A 42 3.00 11.06 21.46
C PRO A 42 3.19 10.69 22.95
N ALA A 43 3.85 9.57 23.26
CA ALA A 43 4.14 9.20 24.65
C ALA A 43 5.25 10.06 25.27
N GLN A 44 6.14 10.63 24.44
CA GLN A 44 7.28 11.44 24.89
C GLN A 44 7.14 12.92 24.55
N GLY A 45 6.24 13.28 23.62
CA GLY A 45 6.10 14.64 23.10
C GLY A 45 7.30 15.10 22.25
N THR A 46 8.15 14.17 21.81
CA THR A 46 9.38 14.46 21.07
C THR A 46 9.23 14.16 19.60
N VAL A 47 9.84 14.97 18.74
CA VAL A 47 9.95 14.69 17.30
C VAL A 47 10.86 13.48 17.09
N ILE A 48 10.38 12.48 16.35
CA ILE A 48 11.12 11.25 16.04
C ILE A 48 11.45 11.12 14.55
N ARG A 49 10.73 11.85 13.68
CA ARG A 49 10.95 11.84 12.23
C ARG A 49 10.48 13.15 11.60
N GLN A 50 10.96 13.40 10.38
CA GLN A 50 10.45 14.46 9.50
C GLN A 50 9.72 13.79 8.34
N LEU A 51 8.54 14.27 7.96
CA LEU A 51 7.78 13.82 6.79
C LEU A 51 7.78 14.91 5.73
N GLU A 52 8.19 14.61 4.50
CA GLU A 52 8.06 15.55 3.39
C GLU A 52 6.58 15.79 3.03
N VAL A 53 6.20 17.06 2.78
CA VAL A 53 4.85 17.41 2.37
C VAL A 53 4.63 17.06 0.90
N GLY A 54 3.70 16.13 0.66
CA GLY A 54 3.27 15.74 -0.69
C GLY A 54 2.49 16.85 -1.40
N ARG A 55 3.19 17.68 -2.18
CA ARG A 55 2.57 18.69 -3.05
C ARG A 55 2.17 18.10 -4.41
N LYS A 56 1.68 18.97 -5.30
CA LYS A 56 1.20 18.62 -6.63
C LYS A 56 2.15 17.72 -7.42
N SER A 57 3.46 17.98 -7.36
CA SER A 57 4.49 17.18 -8.03
C SER A 57 4.52 15.72 -7.56
N ALA A 58 4.45 15.49 -6.25
CA ALA A 58 4.39 14.14 -5.67
C ALA A 58 3.10 13.42 -6.08
N VAL A 59 1.96 14.13 -6.05
CA VAL A 59 0.66 13.58 -6.47
C VAL A 59 0.67 13.19 -7.95
N GLU A 60 1.19 14.05 -8.83
CA GLU A 60 1.32 13.76 -10.26
C GLU A 60 2.25 12.56 -10.51
N ALA A 61 3.33 12.44 -9.72
CA ALA A 61 4.27 11.32 -9.84
C ALA A 61 3.63 9.97 -9.47
N VAL A 62 2.89 9.89 -8.37
CA VAL A 62 2.21 8.64 -7.95
C VAL A 62 1.09 8.24 -8.91
N ILE A 63 0.37 9.22 -9.47
CA ILE A 63 -0.66 8.96 -10.49
C ILE A 63 -0.02 8.45 -11.78
N SER A 64 1.03 9.12 -12.26
CA SER A 64 1.73 8.70 -13.48
C SER A 64 2.35 7.31 -13.36
N ALA A 65 2.87 6.94 -12.18
CA ALA A 65 3.37 5.58 -11.93
C ALA A 65 2.23 4.55 -12.02
N ALA A 66 1.08 4.82 -11.40
CA ALA A 66 -0.09 3.96 -11.46
C ALA A 66 -0.64 3.81 -12.89
N GLU A 67 -0.70 4.89 -13.66
CA GLU A 67 -1.13 4.89 -15.07
C GLU A 67 -0.23 4.01 -15.95
N LYS A 68 1.08 4.05 -15.72
CA LYS A 68 2.05 3.21 -16.45
C LYS A 68 1.91 1.73 -16.09
N ALA A 69 1.65 1.40 -14.83
CA ALA A 69 1.54 0.02 -14.36
C ALA A 69 0.19 -0.65 -14.72
N LEU A 70 -0.90 0.13 -14.77
CA LEU A 70 -2.26 -0.40 -14.89
C LEU A 70 -2.48 -1.34 -16.11
N PRO A 71 -2.02 -1.02 -17.34
CA PRO A 71 -2.30 -1.84 -18.51
C PRO A 71 -1.79 -3.28 -18.42
N ASP A 72 -0.64 -3.49 -17.79
CA ASP A 72 -0.04 -4.82 -17.61
C ASP A 72 -0.55 -5.48 -16.34
N TRP A 73 -0.72 -4.71 -15.26
CA TRP A 73 -1.24 -5.24 -14.01
C TRP A 73 -2.65 -5.81 -14.15
N ARG A 74 -3.55 -5.09 -14.82
CA ARG A 74 -4.95 -5.55 -15.02
C ARG A 74 -5.05 -6.85 -15.83
N LYS A 75 -4.04 -7.16 -16.66
CA LYS A 75 -3.97 -8.40 -17.47
C LYS A 75 -3.37 -9.57 -16.69
N THR A 76 -2.74 -9.31 -15.55
CA THR A 76 -2.15 -10.36 -14.72
C THR A 76 -3.26 -11.25 -14.16
N PRO A 77 -3.26 -12.58 -14.38
CA PRO A 77 -4.34 -13.46 -13.93
C PRO A 77 -4.58 -13.38 -12.42
N ALA A 78 -5.83 -13.48 -11.98
CA ALA A 78 -6.22 -13.36 -10.57
C ALA A 78 -5.41 -14.26 -9.63
N ILE A 79 -5.12 -15.50 -10.04
CA ILE A 79 -4.30 -16.43 -9.25
C ILE A 79 -2.85 -15.94 -9.03
N ARG A 80 -2.25 -15.23 -10.00
CA ARG A 80 -0.91 -14.66 -9.83
C ARG A 80 -0.94 -13.48 -8.86
N ARG A 81 -1.99 -12.67 -8.91
CA ARG A 81 -2.21 -11.56 -7.96
C ARG A 81 -2.44 -12.09 -6.53
N ALA A 82 -3.24 -13.14 -6.38
CA ALA A 82 -3.48 -13.81 -5.11
C ALA A 82 -2.21 -14.40 -4.48
N ARG A 83 -1.29 -14.97 -5.28
CA ARG A 83 0.01 -15.48 -4.79
C ARG A 83 0.88 -14.40 -4.15
N ILE A 84 0.78 -13.15 -4.61
CA ILE A 84 1.47 -12.01 -3.96
C ILE A 84 0.82 -11.76 -2.58
N MET A 85 -0.51 -11.81 -2.48
CA MET A 85 -1.21 -11.65 -1.18
C MET A 85 -0.85 -12.74 -0.17
N PHE A 86 -0.69 -14.00 -0.62
CA PHE A 86 -0.22 -15.09 0.25
C PHE A 86 1.17 -14.78 0.84
N LYS A 87 2.13 -14.41 0.00
CA LYS A 87 3.48 -14.01 0.46
C LYS A 87 3.44 -12.78 1.35
N PHE A 88 2.60 -11.80 1.01
CA PHE A 88 2.46 -10.59 1.78
C PHE A 88 1.92 -10.85 3.19
N LYS A 89 0.90 -11.73 3.33
CA LYS A 89 0.42 -12.22 4.62
C LYS A 89 1.55 -12.83 5.45
N GLU A 90 2.35 -13.73 4.88
CA GLU A 90 3.49 -14.35 5.58
C GLU A 90 4.51 -13.29 6.04
N LEU A 91 4.81 -12.29 5.20
CA LEU A 91 5.72 -11.20 5.56
C LEU A 91 5.18 -10.30 6.67
N LEU A 92 3.87 -10.01 6.67
CA LEU A 92 3.23 -9.26 7.76
C LEU A 92 3.31 -10.01 9.09
N GLU A 93 3.04 -11.31 9.08
CA GLU A 93 3.12 -12.17 10.28
C GLU A 93 4.57 -12.25 10.80
N LYS A 94 5.53 -12.49 9.91
CA LYS A 94 6.96 -12.56 10.22
C LYS A 94 7.50 -11.25 10.79
N ASN A 95 7.03 -10.11 10.29
CA ASN A 95 7.47 -8.78 10.71
C ASN A 95 6.54 -8.13 11.75
N SER A 96 5.60 -8.89 12.33
CA SER A 96 4.58 -8.36 13.24
C SER A 96 5.14 -7.56 14.40
N GLY A 97 6.23 -8.01 15.00
CA GLY A 97 6.93 -7.29 16.07
C GLY A 97 7.38 -5.90 15.63
N LYS A 98 7.95 -5.78 14.42
CA LYS A 98 8.41 -4.50 13.88
C LYS A 98 7.25 -3.58 13.54
N VAL A 99 6.19 -4.11 12.94
CA VAL A 99 4.98 -3.33 12.63
C VAL A 99 4.37 -2.77 13.92
N CYS A 100 4.22 -3.59 14.95
CA CYS A 100 3.66 -3.15 16.23
C CYS A 100 4.53 -2.09 16.93
N GLU A 101 5.85 -2.21 16.83
CA GLU A 101 6.79 -1.20 17.34
C GLU A 101 6.57 0.15 16.65
N LEU A 102 6.46 0.17 15.32
CA LEU A 102 6.24 1.38 14.53
C LEU A 102 4.88 2.04 14.84
N ILE A 103 3.81 1.25 14.96
CA ILE A 103 2.50 1.75 15.41
C ILE A 103 2.63 2.40 16.80
N GLY A 104 3.29 1.73 17.73
CA GLY A 104 3.50 2.26 19.08
C GLY A 104 4.32 3.55 19.11
N GLN A 105 5.30 3.69 18.22
CA GLN A 105 6.19 4.87 18.16
C GLN A 105 5.47 6.14 17.73
N GLU A 106 4.61 6.10 16.70
CA GLU A 106 3.99 7.30 16.13
C GLU A 106 2.53 7.49 16.58
N HIS A 107 1.75 6.42 16.73
CA HIS A 107 0.38 6.52 17.22
C HIS A 107 0.33 6.50 18.76
N GLY A 108 1.24 5.80 19.42
CA GLY A 108 1.21 5.62 20.88
C GLY A 108 0.29 4.50 21.37
N LYS A 109 -0.15 3.58 20.49
CA LYS A 109 -0.89 2.40 20.95
C LYS A 109 0.00 1.50 21.80
N ILE A 110 -0.60 0.93 22.84
CA ILE A 110 0.05 -0.13 23.59
C ILE A 110 0.11 -1.41 22.76
N VAL A 111 1.15 -2.22 23.00
CA VAL A 111 1.52 -3.36 22.14
C VAL A 111 0.37 -4.32 21.85
N HIS A 112 -0.50 -4.58 22.84
CA HIS A 112 -1.62 -5.50 22.64
C HIS A 112 -2.67 -4.97 21.65
N ASP A 113 -2.96 -3.66 21.68
CA ASP A 113 -3.87 -3.02 20.73
C ASP A 113 -3.26 -2.97 19.32
N ALA A 114 -1.95 -2.68 19.23
CA ALA A 114 -1.23 -2.69 17.96
C ALA A 114 -1.22 -4.08 17.30
N LYS A 115 -1.08 -5.15 18.11
CA LYS A 115 -1.22 -6.53 17.63
C LYS A 115 -2.62 -6.83 17.13
N GLY A 116 -3.66 -6.39 17.86
CA GLY A 116 -5.05 -6.55 17.45
C GLY A 116 -5.33 -5.84 16.11
N GLU A 117 -4.84 -4.61 15.96
CA GLU A 117 -4.92 -3.86 14.71
C GLU A 117 -4.27 -4.60 13.54
N LEU A 118 -3.00 -5.01 13.70
CA LEU A 118 -2.29 -5.74 12.66
C LEU A 118 -3.02 -7.03 12.27
N GLN A 119 -3.51 -7.79 13.24
CA GLN A 119 -4.24 -9.03 12.98
C GLN A 119 -5.49 -8.78 12.14
N ARG A 120 -6.27 -7.73 12.45
CA ARG A 120 -7.44 -7.33 11.65
C ARG A 120 -7.08 -6.89 10.23
N GLY A 121 -5.90 -6.28 10.05
CA GLY A 121 -5.36 -5.98 8.73
C GLY A 121 -5.00 -7.25 7.96
N ILE A 122 -4.33 -8.20 8.60
CA ILE A 122 -3.94 -9.49 8.00
C ILE A 122 -5.16 -10.29 7.55
N GLU A 123 -6.25 -10.31 8.33
CA GLU A 123 -7.52 -10.95 7.96
C GLU A 123 -8.06 -10.46 6.60
N ASN A 124 -7.84 -9.19 6.25
CA ASN A 124 -8.26 -8.64 4.95
C ASN A 124 -7.35 -9.09 3.80
N VAL A 125 -6.04 -9.21 4.06
CA VAL A 125 -5.09 -9.78 3.09
C VAL A 125 -5.41 -11.26 2.85
N GLU A 126 -5.75 -11.99 3.91
CA GLU A 126 -6.17 -13.38 3.83
C GLU A 126 -7.45 -13.56 3.01
N PHE A 127 -8.45 -12.69 3.21
CA PHE A 127 -9.65 -12.68 2.37
C PHE A 127 -9.30 -12.39 0.89
N ALA A 128 -8.38 -11.45 0.63
CA ALA A 128 -7.92 -11.12 -0.72
C ALA A 128 -7.25 -12.31 -1.43
N CYS A 129 -6.64 -13.26 -0.71
CA CYS A 129 -6.10 -14.49 -1.30
C CYS A 129 -7.17 -15.34 -2.02
N GLY A 130 -8.44 -15.21 -1.64
CA GLY A 130 -9.59 -15.88 -2.28
C GLY A 130 -10.00 -15.29 -3.63
N ALA A 131 -9.31 -14.26 -4.14
CA ALA A 131 -9.69 -13.55 -5.37
C ALA A 131 -10.04 -14.41 -6.60
N PRO A 132 -9.38 -15.55 -6.89
CA PRO A 132 -9.75 -16.37 -8.04
C PRO A 132 -11.19 -16.89 -7.99
N GLU A 133 -11.70 -17.20 -6.79
CA GLU A 133 -13.09 -17.60 -6.62
C GLU A 133 -14.00 -16.38 -6.57
N LEU A 134 -13.59 -15.32 -5.86
CA LEU A 134 -14.39 -14.09 -5.71
C LEU A 134 -14.64 -13.36 -7.04
N LEU A 135 -13.75 -13.49 -8.03
CA LEU A 135 -13.82 -12.80 -9.32
C LEU A 135 -14.36 -13.68 -10.46
N LYS A 136 -14.81 -14.89 -10.17
CA LYS A 136 -15.17 -15.89 -11.18
C LYS A 136 -16.37 -15.50 -12.06
N GLY A 137 -17.25 -14.63 -11.58
CA GLY A 137 -18.50 -14.34 -12.27
C GLY A 137 -19.52 -15.47 -12.14
N GLU A 138 -20.68 -15.26 -12.75
CA GLU A 138 -21.75 -16.24 -12.87
C GLU A 138 -22.07 -16.45 -14.36
N TYR A 139 -22.59 -17.62 -14.70
CA TYR A 139 -23.01 -17.94 -16.06
C TYR A 139 -24.36 -18.66 -16.00
N SER A 140 -25.32 -18.16 -16.78
CA SER A 140 -26.64 -18.74 -16.97
C SER A 140 -26.88 -18.98 -18.44
N LYS A 141 -27.06 -20.24 -18.80
CA LYS A 141 -27.33 -20.67 -20.16
C LYS A 141 -28.80 -20.49 -20.51
N GLU A 142 -29.11 -20.07 -21.73
CA GLU A 142 -30.47 -20.08 -22.29
C GLU A 142 -31.52 -19.36 -21.41
N ILE A 143 -31.18 -18.18 -20.89
CA ILE A 143 -32.15 -17.31 -20.19
C ILE A 143 -33.27 -16.81 -21.13
N GLY A 144 -33.07 -16.98 -22.44
CA GLY A 144 -34.05 -16.86 -23.51
C GLY A 144 -33.60 -17.68 -24.72
N THR A 145 -34.45 -17.77 -25.76
CA THR A 145 -34.14 -18.53 -26.97
C THR A 145 -32.82 -18.07 -27.59
N SER A 146 -31.79 -18.91 -27.52
CA SER A 146 -30.42 -18.62 -27.99
C SER A 146 -29.75 -17.42 -27.29
N ILE A 147 -30.09 -17.14 -26.04
CA ILE A 147 -29.49 -16.06 -25.24
C ILE A 147 -28.86 -16.65 -23.97
N ASP A 148 -27.55 -16.51 -23.85
CA ASP A 148 -26.80 -16.76 -22.62
C ASP A 148 -26.53 -15.44 -21.89
N CYS A 149 -26.35 -15.53 -20.58
CA CYS A 149 -26.02 -14.39 -19.73
C CYS A 149 -24.84 -14.74 -18.83
N TRP A 150 -23.94 -13.79 -18.63
CA TRP A 150 -22.82 -13.93 -17.69
C TRP A 150 -22.46 -12.59 -17.04
N SER A 151 -21.78 -12.67 -15.91
CA SER A 151 -21.21 -11.51 -15.24
C SER A 151 -19.69 -11.56 -15.25
N GLU A 152 -19.07 -10.40 -15.38
CA GLU A 152 -17.62 -10.21 -15.28
C GLU A 152 -17.33 -9.11 -14.28
N PHE A 153 -16.20 -9.23 -13.58
CA PHE A 153 -15.76 -8.27 -12.57
C PHE A 153 -14.43 -7.62 -12.98
N PRO A 154 -14.41 -6.73 -13.99
CA PRO A 154 -13.21 -6.03 -14.38
C PRO A 154 -12.76 -5.02 -13.30
N PRO A 155 -11.45 -4.72 -13.20
CA PRO A 155 -10.97 -3.64 -12.35
C PRO A 155 -11.53 -2.29 -12.82
N VAL A 156 -11.76 -1.39 -11.88
CA VAL A 156 -12.24 -0.02 -12.14
C VAL A 156 -11.13 0.90 -12.65
N GLY A 157 -9.86 0.63 -12.31
CA GLY A 157 -8.70 1.38 -12.80
C GLY A 157 -7.73 1.75 -11.69
N ILE A 158 -7.50 3.05 -11.48
CA ILE A 158 -6.68 3.58 -10.40
C ILE A 158 -7.60 4.04 -9.28
N VAL A 159 -7.40 3.53 -8.07
CA VAL A 159 -8.20 3.87 -6.89
C VAL A 159 -7.36 4.68 -5.92
N ALA A 160 -7.94 5.74 -5.37
CA ALA A 160 -7.32 6.51 -4.29
C ALA A 160 -7.90 6.09 -2.94
N GLY A 161 -7.04 5.90 -1.95
CA GLY A 161 -7.43 5.70 -0.55
C GLY A 161 -6.82 6.77 0.35
N ILE A 162 -7.64 7.43 1.13
CA ILE A 162 -7.19 8.44 2.11
C ILE A 162 -7.54 7.90 3.49
N THR A 163 -6.53 7.69 4.35
CA THR A 163 -6.73 7.01 5.64
C THR A 163 -6.47 7.95 6.82
N PRO A 164 -7.31 7.88 7.87
CA PRO A 164 -7.08 8.64 9.10
C PRO A 164 -5.93 8.04 9.92
N PHE A 165 -5.52 8.74 10.97
CA PHE A 165 -4.44 8.32 11.86
C PHE A 165 -4.83 7.16 12.79
N ASN A 166 -6.09 7.00 13.18
CA ASN A 166 -6.45 6.14 14.31
C ASN A 166 -6.15 4.63 14.14
N PHE A 167 -5.90 4.16 12.92
CA PHE A 167 -5.49 2.78 12.62
C PHE A 167 -4.60 2.76 11.35
N PRO A 168 -3.30 3.13 11.49
CA PRO A 168 -2.42 3.39 10.36
C PRO A 168 -2.00 2.12 9.59
N VAL A 169 -2.29 0.93 10.11
CA VAL A 169 -2.03 -0.35 9.43
C VAL A 169 -3.33 -1.01 9.00
N MET A 170 -4.31 -1.10 9.89
CA MET A 170 -5.55 -1.82 9.60
C MET A 170 -6.36 -1.15 8.49
N ILE A 171 -6.54 0.17 8.50
CA ILE A 171 -7.35 0.84 7.47
C ILE A 171 -6.71 0.74 6.08
N PRO A 172 -5.39 1.00 5.89
CA PRO A 172 -4.76 0.73 4.60
C PRO A 172 -4.95 -0.72 4.11
N LEU A 173 -4.80 -1.70 5.00
CA LEU A 173 -4.98 -3.12 4.68
C LEU A 173 -6.44 -3.51 4.39
N TRP A 174 -7.43 -2.70 4.79
CA TRP A 174 -8.82 -2.87 4.36
C TRP A 174 -9.07 -2.39 2.92
N MET A 175 -8.19 -1.54 2.40
CA MET A 175 -8.39 -0.85 1.13
C MET A 175 -7.53 -1.46 0.01
N TYR A 176 -6.21 -1.31 0.10
CA TYR A 176 -5.35 -1.59 -1.05
C TYR A 176 -5.21 -3.08 -1.38
N PRO A 177 -5.18 -4.05 -0.45
CA PRO A 177 -5.03 -5.47 -0.81
C PRO A 177 -6.18 -5.95 -1.69
N LEU A 178 -7.42 -5.59 -1.33
CA LEU A 178 -8.62 -5.93 -2.10
C LEU A 178 -8.63 -5.21 -3.45
N ALA A 179 -8.34 -3.91 -3.49
CA ALA A 179 -8.28 -3.17 -4.74
C ALA A 179 -7.23 -3.77 -5.71
N ILE A 180 -6.03 -4.03 -5.20
CA ILE A 180 -4.90 -4.58 -5.96
C ILE A 180 -5.21 -5.99 -6.46
N VAL A 181 -5.75 -6.87 -5.62
CA VAL A 181 -6.06 -8.26 -6.05
C VAL A 181 -7.19 -8.32 -7.07
N CYS A 182 -8.08 -7.32 -7.10
CA CYS A 182 -9.07 -7.14 -8.17
C CYS A 182 -8.48 -6.61 -9.49
N GLY A 183 -7.18 -6.26 -9.52
CA GLY A 183 -6.47 -5.80 -10.71
C GLY A 183 -6.42 -4.28 -10.87
N ASN A 184 -6.75 -3.52 -9.82
CA ASN A 184 -6.58 -2.07 -9.80
C ASN A 184 -5.14 -1.69 -9.42
N CYS A 185 -4.71 -0.51 -9.82
CA CYS A 185 -3.59 0.19 -9.17
C CYS A 185 -4.15 1.06 -8.03
N PHE A 186 -3.32 1.36 -7.03
CA PHE A 186 -3.74 2.07 -5.83
C PHE A 186 -2.80 3.22 -5.49
N VAL A 187 -3.39 4.37 -5.14
CA VAL A 187 -2.68 5.53 -4.58
C VAL A 187 -3.19 5.74 -3.16
N LEU A 188 -2.33 5.58 -2.17
CA LEU A 188 -2.65 5.73 -0.76
C LEU A 188 -2.14 7.09 -0.24
N LYS A 189 -2.96 7.78 0.56
CA LYS A 189 -2.61 9.02 1.26
C LYS A 189 -2.87 8.83 2.76
N PRO A 190 -1.90 8.29 3.53
CA PRO A 190 -2.08 8.02 4.95
C PRO A 190 -1.97 9.31 5.76
N SER A 191 -2.39 9.27 7.03
CA SER A 191 -2.22 10.44 7.88
C SER A 191 -0.74 10.79 8.05
N GLU A 192 -0.46 12.09 8.04
CA GLU A 192 0.85 12.68 8.31
C GLU A 192 1.35 12.43 9.74
N LYS A 193 0.46 12.00 10.65
CA LYS A 193 0.78 11.80 12.07
C LYS A 193 1.53 10.51 12.38
N ASP A 194 1.25 9.45 11.62
CA ASP A 194 1.78 8.11 11.86
C ASP A 194 2.04 7.29 10.57
N PRO A 195 2.75 7.87 9.58
CA PRO A 195 2.93 7.28 8.27
C PRO A 195 3.89 6.08 8.23
N THR A 196 4.80 5.93 9.20
CA THR A 196 5.95 5.02 9.07
C THR A 196 5.52 3.56 9.04
N SER A 197 4.52 3.19 9.84
CA SER A 197 3.99 1.82 9.84
C SER A 197 3.33 1.46 8.51
N THR A 198 2.61 2.41 7.90
CA THR A 198 2.02 2.25 6.56
C THR A 198 3.10 2.08 5.48
N MET A 199 4.17 2.88 5.52
CA MET A 199 5.27 2.80 4.56
C MET A 199 5.98 1.44 4.66
N PHE A 200 6.24 0.98 5.88
CA PHE A 200 6.90 -0.31 6.12
C PHE A 200 6.08 -1.49 5.58
N ILE A 201 4.76 -1.54 5.81
CA ILE A 201 3.95 -2.63 5.24
C ILE A 201 3.84 -2.56 3.71
N ALA A 202 3.98 -1.38 3.10
CA ALA A 202 4.03 -1.24 1.66
C ALA A 202 5.35 -1.78 1.07
N GLU A 203 6.48 -1.56 1.76
CA GLU A 203 7.76 -2.19 1.42
C GLU A 203 7.65 -3.73 1.45
N LEU A 204 7.00 -4.29 2.47
CA LEU A 204 6.74 -5.73 2.54
C LEU A 204 5.89 -6.25 1.37
N LEU A 205 4.92 -5.46 0.89
CA LEU A 205 4.14 -5.84 -0.29
C LEU A 205 5.00 -5.84 -1.57
N TYR A 206 5.93 -4.90 -1.70
CA TYR A 206 6.92 -4.93 -2.79
C TYR A 206 7.87 -6.12 -2.67
N GLU A 207 8.34 -6.46 -1.46
CA GLU A 207 9.11 -7.69 -1.20
C GLU A 207 8.32 -8.96 -1.56
N ALA A 208 7.01 -8.96 -1.37
CA ALA A 208 6.13 -10.07 -1.79
C ALA A 208 6.05 -10.25 -3.32
N GLY A 209 6.56 -9.28 -4.09
CA GLY A 209 6.63 -9.32 -5.56
C GLY A 209 5.56 -8.48 -6.26
N LEU A 210 5.01 -7.46 -5.60
CA LEU A 210 4.15 -6.49 -6.27
C LEU A 210 4.94 -5.75 -7.38
N PRO A 211 4.41 -5.64 -8.61
CA PRO A 211 5.05 -4.84 -9.65
C PRO A 211 5.13 -3.36 -9.28
N GLU A 212 6.21 -2.71 -9.69
CA GLU A 212 6.42 -1.28 -9.52
C GLU A 212 5.23 -0.47 -10.06
N GLY A 213 4.79 0.53 -9.28
CA GLY A 213 3.73 1.44 -9.68
C GLY A 213 2.32 0.92 -9.39
N VAL A 214 2.14 -0.33 -8.97
CA VAL A 214 0.81 -0.85 -8.61
C VAL A 214 0.32 -0.26 -7.28
N LEU A 215 1.20 -0.07 -6.29
CA LEU A 215 0.91 0.67 -5.06
C LEU A 215 1.82 1.89 -4.96
N ASN A 216 1.24 3.07 -4.82
CA ASN A 216 1.99 4.31 -4.58
C ASN A 216 1.45 5.00 -3.33
N ILE A 217 2.30 5.75 -2.63
CA ILE A 217 1.95 6.44 -1.39
C ILE A 217 2.41 7.89 -1.49
N VAL A 218 1.52 8.83 -1.19
CA VAL A 218 1.78 10.28 -1.16
C VAL A 218 1.37 10.90 0.17
#